data_AF-A0A930WAZ4-F1
#
_entry.id   AF-A0A930WAZ4-F1
#
_cell.length_a   1.000
_cell.length_b   1.000
_cell.length_c   1.000
_cell.angle_alpha   90.00
_cell.angle_beta   90.00
_cell.angle_gamma   90.00
#
_symmetry.space_group_name_H-M   'P 1'
#
loop_
_entity.id
_entity.type
_entity.pdbx_description
1 polymer ?
#
loop_
_entity_poly.entity_id
_entity_poly.type
_entity_poly.pdbx_seq_one_letter_code
_entity_poly.pdbx_strand_id
1 'polypeptide(L)'
;AIYADYREEETEQLIAAYFPEGFDDLARVRIHTYMAVGGLLWYDWSVYKSSLGVTFGPYEESQFRFAKEYVVKARKEWEML
;
A
#
# COMPACT_ATOMS: atom_id res chain seq x y z
N ALA A 1 -2.31 -2.88 7.00
CA ALA A 1 -2.04 -1.51 6.55
C ALA A 1 -3.18 -0.96 5.68
N ILE A 2 -3.35 -1.40 4.42
CA ILE A 2 -4.33 -0.83 3.46
C ILE A 2 -5.76 -0.70 4.01
N TYR A 3 -6.35 -1.81 4.47
CA TYR A 3 -7.73 -1.82 4.97
C TYR A 3 -7.95 -0.90 6.18
N ALA A 4 -6.93 -0.79 7.04
CA ALA A 4 -6.99 0.01 8.26
C ALA A 4 -6.57 1.47 8.04
N ASP A 5 -6.29 1.87 6.80
CA ASP A 5 -5.81 3.21 6.43
C ASP A 5 -4.53 3.67 7.16
N TYR A 6 -3.66 2.72 7.51
CA TYR A 6 -2.45 3.02 8.28
C TYR A 6 -1.53 4.02 7.58
N ARG A 7 -1.01 4.96 8.37
CA ARG A 7 0.10 5.82 7.99
C ARG A 7 1.42 5.05 8.03
N GLU A 8 2.50 5.70 7.64
CA GLU A 8 3.83 5.10 7.55
C GLU A 8 4.29 4.52 8.89
N GLU A 9 4.16 5.27 9.99
CA GLU A 9 4.59 4.81 11.31
C GLU A 9 3.83 3.53 11.75
N GLU A 10 2.51 3.51 11.58
CA GLU A 10 1.68 2.35 11.89
C GLU A 10 1.98 1.16 10.97
N THR A 11 2.35 1.43 9.71
CA THR A 11 2.77 0.40 8.75
C THR A 11 4.11 -0.21 9.15
N GLU A 12 5.11 0.58 9.52
CA GLU A 12 6.40 0.07 9.99
C GLU A 12 6.25 -0.72 11.30
N GLN A 13 5.42 -0.25 12.23
CA GLN A 13 5.09 -1.00 13.44
C GLN A 13 4.42 -2.35 13.12
N LEU A 14 3.48 -2.37 12.16
CA LEU A 14 2.84 -3.60 11.71
C LEU A 14 3.86 -4.56 11.08
N ILE A 15 4.74 -4.07 10.21
CA ILE A 15 5.77 -4.89 9.57
C ILE A 15 6.70 -5.47 10.64
N ALA A 16 7.19 -4.65 11.58
CA ALA A 16 8.05 -5.12 12.68
C ALA A 16 7.35 -6.19 13.55
N ALA A 17 6.05 -6.07 13.79
CA ALA A 17 5.27 -7.06 14.53
C ALA A 17 5.13 -8.41 13.79
N TYR A 18 5.10 -8.39 12.46
CA TYR A 18 5.05 -9.61 11.63
C TYR A 18 6.42 -10.25 11.40
N PHE A 19 7.51 -9.49 11.56
CA PHE A 19 8.90 -9.93 11.36
C PHE A 19 9.77 -9.58 12.58
N PRO A 20 9.53 -10.20 13.75
CA PRO A 20 10.25 -9.86 14.98
C PRO A 20 11.75 -10.17 14.92
N GLU A 21 12.17 -11.12 14.09
CA GLU A 21 13.58 -11.44 13.82
C GLU A 21 14.22 -10.52 12.77
N GLY A 22 13.45 -9.60 12.20
CA GLY A 22 13.82 -8.79 11.04
C GLY A 22 13.48 -9.47 9.71
N PHE A 23 13.76 -8.75 8.62
CA PHE A 23 13.52 -9.18 7.25
C PHE A 23 14.57 -8.55 6.33
N ASP A 24 14.87 -9.19 5.21
CA ASP A 24 15.85 -8.70 4.25
C ASP A 24 15.29 -7.56 3.38
N ASP A 25 16.18 -6.84 2.71
CA ASP A 25 15.81 -5.69 1.86
C ASP A 25 14.88 -6.12 0.71
N LEU A 26 15.03 -7.34 0.20
CA LEU A 26 14.16 -7.87 -0.84
C LEU A 26 12.73 -8.09 -0.33
N ALA A 27 12.57 -8.56 0.90
CA ALA A 27 11.28 -8.68 1.57
C ALA A 27 10.65 -7.30 1.79
N ARG A 28 11.44 -6.28 2.17
CA ARG A 28 10.96 -4.88 2.28
C ARG A 28 10.36 -4.40 0.97
N VAL A 29 11.11 -4.53 -0.12
CA VAL A 29 10.67 -4.12 -1.46
C VAL A 29 9.39 -4.87 -1.85
N ARG A 30 9.31 -6.17 -1.57
CA ARG A 30 8.11 -6.97 -1.86
C ARG A 30 6.91 -6.49 -1.08
N ILE A 31 7.05 -6.22 0.22
CA ILE A 31 5.97 -5.71 1.06
C ILE A 31 5.43 -4.39 0.49
N HIS A 32 6.31 -3.42 0.23
CA HIS A 32 5.90 -2.13 -0.34
C HIS A 32 5.31 -2.27 -1.75
N THR A 33 5.83 -3.18 -2.57
CA THR A 33 5.25 -3.48 -3.89
C THR A 33 3.82 -4.01 -3.74
N TYR A 34 3.58 -4.97 -2.83
CA TYR A 34 2.23 -5.48 -2.58
C TYR A 34 1.29 -4.42 -2.00
N MET A 35 1.82 -3.48 -1.21
CA MET A 35 1.02 -2.35 -0.73
C MET A 35 0.58 -1.43 -1.86
N ALA A 36 1.48 -1.13 -2.80
CA ALA A 36 1.17 -0.34 -3.98
C ALA A 36 0.13 -1.03 -4.88
N VAL A 37 0.35 -2.32 -5.18
CA VAL A 37 -0.57 -3.12 -6.00
C VAL A 37 -1.94 -3.27 -5.32
N GLY A 38 -1.97 -3.50 -4.01
CA GLY A 38 -3.22 -3.58 -3.26
C GLY A 38 -3.99 -2.27 -3.25
N GLY A 39 -3.31 -1.13 -3.09
CA GLY A 39 -3.92 0.19 -3.22
C GLY A 39 -4.51 0.43 -4.61
N LEU A 40 -3.76 0.07 -5.66
CA LEU A 40 -4.24 0.22 -7.04
C LEU A 40 -5.46 -0.66 -7.31
N LEU A 41 -5.43 -1.93 -6.88
CA LEU A 41 -6.53 -2.87 -7.07
C LEU A 41 -7.84 -2.33 -6.46
N TRP A 42 -7.78 -1.82 -5.24
CA TRP A 42 -8.98 -1.32 -4.55
C TRP A 42 -9.40 0.07 -5.04
N TYR A 43 -8.46 0.87 -5.52
CA TYR A 43 -8.77 2.11 -6.24
C TYR A 43 -9.53 1.81 -7.54
N ASP A 44 -9.03 0.90 -8.37
CA ASP A 44 -9.69 0.51 -9.63
C ASP A 44 -11.09 -0.09 -9.37
N TRP A 45 -11.24 -0.87 -8.29
CA TRP A 45 -12.55 -1.34 -7.85
C TRP A 45 -13.48 -0.17 -7.47
N SER A 46 -12.98 0.85 -6.77
CA SER A 46 -13.76 2.06 -6.43
C SER A 46 -14.17 2.81 -7.70
N VAL A 47 -13.26 3.00 -8.66
CA VAL A 47 -13.54 3.62 -9.95
C VAL A 47 -14.62 2.84 -10.71
N TYR A 48 -14.51 1.51 -10.74
CA TYR A 48 -15.55 0.66 -11.33
C TYR A 48 -16.90 0.85 -10.64
N LYS A 49 -16.95 0.86 -9.31
CA LYS A 49 -18.19 1.11 -8.56
C LYS A 49 -18.75 2.51 -8.78
N SER A 50 -17.89 3.52 -8.93
CA SER A 50 -18.27 4.90 -9.25
C SER A 50 -18.97 4.97 -10.61
N SER A 51 -18.50 4.18 -11.60
CA SER A 51 -19.18 4.05 -12.91
C SER A 51 -20.60 3.45 -12.82
N LEU A 52 -20.91 2.76 -11.72
CA LEU A 52 -22.24 2.22 -11.41
C LEU A 52 -23.06 3.13 -10.47
N GLY A 53 -22.58 4.35 -10.19
CA GLY A 53 -23.25 5.33 -9.33
C GLY A 53 -22.98 5.16 -7.82
N VAL A 54 -21.99 4.35 -7.43
CA VAL A 54 -21.63 4.14 -6.01
C VAL A 54 -20.25 4.73 -5.74
N THR A 55 -20.18 5.74 -4.88
CA THR A 55 -18.94 6.45 -4.54
C THR A 55 -18.48 6.17 -3.11
N PHE A 56 -17.16 6.05 -2.90
CA PHE A 56 -16.58 5.77 -1.57
C PHE A 56 -15.76 6.92 -0.99
N GLY A 57 -15.60 8.03 -1.71
CA GLY A 57 -14.98 9.28 -1.22
C GLY A 57 -13.61 9.05 -0.55
N PRO A 58 -13.46 9.30 0.77
CA PRO A 58 -12.18 9.16 1.48
C PRO A 58 -11.50 7.79 1.34
N TYR A 59 -12.28 6.72 1.19
CA TYR A 59 -11.71 5.39 0.96
C TYR A 59 -10.96 5.34 -0.38
N GLU A 60 -11.55 5.86 -1.45
CA GLU A 60 -10.93 5.90 -2.78
C GLU A 60 -9.62 6.67 -2.76
N GLU A 61 -9.60 7.84 -2.11
CA GLU A 61 -8.41 8.66 -1.93
C GLU A 61 -7.31 7.93 -1.15
N SER A 62 -7.69 7.19 -0.10
CA SER A 62 -6.78 6.34 0.66
C SER A 62 -6.16 5.25 -0.21
N GLN A 63 -6.97 4.53 -1.00
CA GLN A 63 -6.46 3.47 -1.89
C GLN A 63 -5.48 4.02 -2.93
N PHE A 64 -5.82 5.17 -3.52
CA PHE A 64 -4.95 5.85 -4.47
C PHE A 64 -3.65 6.32 -3.82
N ARG A 65 -3.71 6.81 -2.57
CA ARG A 65 -2.51 7.19 -1.80
C ARG A 65 -1.58 5.98 -1.60
N PHE A 66 -2.11 4.82 -1.20
CA PHE A 66 -1.31 3.60 -1.08
C PHE A 66 -0.64 3.24 -2.42
N ALA A 67 -1.39 3.26 -3.52
CA ALA A 67 -0.85 2.98 -4.85
C ALA A 67 0.32 3.91 -5.22
N LYS A 68 0.10 5.22 -5.04
CA LYS A 68 1.03 6.27 -5.47
C LYS A 68 2.28 6.38 -4.59
N GLU A 69 2.13 6.26 -3.28
CA GLU A 69 3.27 6.45 -2.36
C GLU A 69 4.15 5.20 -2.29
N TYR A 70 3.54 4.01 -2.19
CA TYR A 70 4.32 2.79 -2.01
C TYR A 70 5.02 2.32 -3.28
N VAL A 71 4.53 2.68 -4.48
CA VAL A 71 5.27 2.38 -5.72
C VAL A 71 6.58 3.18 -5.79
N VAL A 72 6.58 4.42 -5.30
CA VAL A 72 7.79 5.27 -5.24
C VAL A 72 8.77 4.70 -4.22
N LYS A 73 8.29 4.28 -3.04
CA LYS A 73 9.12 3.64 -2.01
C LYS A 73 9.74 2.34 -2.51
N ALA A 74 8.91 1.41 -3.00
CA ALA A 74 9.35 0.11 -3.49
C ALA A 74 10.38 0.26 -4.62
N ARG A 75 10.17 1.21 -5.54
CA ARG A 75 11.12 1.49 -6.61
C ARG A 75 12.47 1.98 -6.07
N LYS A 76 12.45 2.95 -5.14
CA LYS A 76 13.68 3.49 -4.54
C LYS A 76 14.45 2.38 -3.81
N GLU A 77 13.76 1.53 -3.06
CA GLU A 77 14.37 0.41 -2.35
C GLU A 77 14.92 -0.65 -3.30
N TRP A 78 14.22 -0.95 -4.40
CA TRP A 78 14.70 -1.85 -5.44
C TRP A 78 15.99 -1.34 -6.10
N GLU A 79 16.09 -0.04 -6.34
CA GLU A 79 17.29 0.60 -6.91
C GLU A 79 18.51 0.56 -5.96
N MET A 80 18.32 0.23 -4.68
CA MET A 80 19.37 0.10 -3.67
C MET A 80 19.78 -1.35 -3.37
N LEU A 81 19.12 -2.35 -3.96
CA LEU A 81 19.49 -3.77 -3.88
C LEU A 81 20.73 -4.08 -4.72
#